data_AF-A0A914S0P4-F1
#
_entry.id   AF-A0A914S0P4-F1
#
_cell.length_a   1.000
_cell.length_b   1.000
_cell.length_c   1.000
_cell.angle_alpha   90.00
_cell.angle_beta   90.00
_cell.angle_gamma   90.00
#
_symmetry.space_group_name_H-M   'P 1'
#
loop_
_entity.id
_entity.type
_entity.pdbx_description
1 polymer ?
#
loop_
_entity_poly.entity_id
_entity_poly.type
_entity_poly.pdbx_seq_one_letter_code
_entity_poly.pdbx_strand_id
1 'polypeptide(L)'
;MKQGTSFLESKKRRLAPELLALGEQLIYSSKTRRDLEDWAYTNNDVGLPDWFVEDEKKHYRKELPVTKVRFASYSVIEAKARKRRRVAMKLQRAKKKAEGIVENESMEHAEKLREMKKIYRKAALKEKKEVTYQVMTKGKRGKLSRPSGLYKVC
;
A
#
# COMPACT_ATOMS: atom_id res chain seq x y z
N MET A 1 -3.02 -45.48 12.99
CA MET A 1 -2.09 -44.83 12.02
C MET A 1 -2.88 -43.83 11.20
N LYS A 2 -2.78 -42.53 11.49
CA LYS A 2 -3.26 -41.44 10.62
C LYS A 2 -2.16 -40.39 10.59
N GLN A 3 -1.26 -40.50 9.63
CA GLN A 3 -0.29 -39.43 9.37
C GLN A 3 -1.02 -38.32 8.62
N GLY A 4 -0.95 -37.11 9.18
CA GLY A 4 -1.59 -35.91 8.66
C GLY A 4 -0.96 -35.45 7.36
N THR A 5 -1.81 -35.13 6.40
CA THR A 5 -1.46 -34.37 5.21
C THR A 5 -1.28 -32.90 5.60
N SER A 6 -0.14 -32.56 6.18
CA SER A 6 0.30 -31.16 6.31
C SER A 6 1.22 -30.80 5.14
N PHE A 7 0.64 -30.67 3.93
CA PHE A 7 1.35 -30.05 2.82
C PHE A 7 0.46 -29.00 2.17
N LEU A 8 0.99 -27.78 2.14
CA LEU A 8 0.51 -26.62 1.37
C LEU A 8 -0.61 -25.77 1.96
N GLU A 9 -0.47 -25.32 3.20
CA GLU A 9 -0.96 -23.97 3.49
C GLU A 9 -0.01 -22.97 2.83
N SER A 10 -0.23 -22.73 1.54
CA SER A 10 0.61 -21.79 0.78
C SER A 10 0.46 -20.41 1.40
N LYS A 11 1.51 -19.92 2.05
CA LYS A 11 1.61 -18.50 2.44
C LYS A 11 1.40 -17.70 1.15
N LYS A 12 0.28 -16.97 1.05
CA LYS A 12 0.07 -15.97 -0.01
C LYS A 12 1.22 -14.96 0.05
N ARG A 13 2.28 -15.20 -0.72
CA ARG A 13 3.41 -14.28 -0.86
C ARG A 13 2.88 -13.05 -1.57
N ARG A 14 3.14 -11.86 -1.02
CA ARG A 14 2.84 -10.62 -1.73
C ARG A 14 3.81 -10.54 -2.91
N LEU A 15 3.27 -10.57 -4.11
CA LEU A 15 4.03 -10.44 -5.34
C LEU A 15 4.46 -8.99 -5.53
N ALA A 16 5.64 -8.79 -6.11
CA ALA A 16 6.06 -7.49 -6.60
C ALA A 16 5.11 -7.02 -7.72
N PRO A 17 4.97 -5.69 -7.95
CA PRO A 17 4.09 -5.18 -9.01
C PRO A 17 4.49 -5.69 -10.41
N GLU A 18 5.78 -5.95 -10.62
CA GLU A 18 6.31 -6.55 -11.87
C GLU A 18 5.77 -7.98 -12.08
N LEU A 19 5.82 -8.80 -11.03
CA LEU A 19 5.33 -10.18 -11.07
C LEU A 19 3.81 -10.23 -11.21
N LEU A 20 3.09 -9.26 -10.63
CA LEU A 20 1.65 -9.17 -10.79
C LEU A 20 1.26 -8.82 -12.23
N ALA A 21 2.04 -7.94 -12.89
CA ALA A 21 1.88 -7.61 -14.30
C ALA A 21 2.13 -8.80 -15.22
N LEU A 22 3.20 -9.56 -14.95
CA LEU A 22 3.49 -10.80 -15.68
C LEU A 22 2.39 -11.84 -15.47
N GLY A 23 1.90 -11.99 -14.24
CA GLY A 23 0.79 -12.87 -13.92
C GLY A 23 -0.47 -12.54 -14.72
N GLU A 24 -0.80 -11.26 -14.88
CA GLU A 24 -1.91 -10.84 -15.74
C GLU A 24 -1.69 -11.22 -17.21
N GLN A 25 -0.50 -10.98 -17.75
CA GLN A 25 -0.18 -11.32 -19.14
C GLN A 25 -0.31 -12.84 -19.38
N LEU A 26 0.14 -13.65 -18.42
CA LEU A 26 0.01 -15.10 -18.47
C LEU A 26 -1.45 -15.57 -18.46
N ILE A 27 -2.33 -14.87 -17.74
CA ILE A 27 -3.76 -15.21 -17.68
C ILE A 27 -4.45 -14.91 -19.02
N TYR A 28 -4.15 -13.76 -19.64
CA TYR A 28 -4.90 -13.30 -20.81
C TYR A 28 -4.42 -13.85 -22.15
N SER A 29 -3.17 -14.27 -22.30
CA SER A 29 -2.63 -14.67 -23.60
C SER A 29 -1.75 -15.91 -23.54
N SER A 30 -2.07 -16.86 -24.43
CA SER A 30 -1.28 -18.07 -24.67
C SER A 30 0.01 -17.80 -25.48
N LYS A 31 0.08 -16.67 -26.20
CA LYS A 31 1.30 -16.24 -26.91
C LYS A 31 2.35 -15.75 -25.93
N THR A 32 1.96 -14.84 -25.04
CA THR A 32 2.85 -14.30 -24.01
C THR A 32 3.35 -15.37 -23.04
N ARG A 33 2.57 -16.44 -22.83
CA ARG A 33 3.04 -17.61 -22.08
C ARG A 33 4.21 -18.30 -22.77
N ARG A 34 4.10 -18.59 -24.07
CA ARG A 34 5.18 -19.20 -24.85
C ARG A 34 6.42 -18.30 -24.88
N ASP A 35 6.22 -17.01 -25.16
CA ASP A 35 7.31 -16.03 -25.17
C ASP A 35 8.06 -15.97 -23.83
N LEU A 36 7.35 -16.13 -22.70
CA LEU A 36 7.95 -16.18 -21.37
C LEU A 36 8.70 -17.48 -21.09
N GLU A 37 8.17 -18.61 -21.55
CA GLU A 37 8.82 -19.92 -21.46
C GLU A 37 10.14 -19.91 -22.27
N ASP A 38 10.12 -19.36 -23.48
CA ASP A 38 11.29 -19.17 -24.33
C ASP A 38 12.31 -18.20 -23.70
N TRP A 39 11.84 -17.08 -23.13
CA TRP A 39 12.68 -16.13 -22.40
C TRP A 39 13.39 -16.79 -21.21
N ALA A 40 12.68 -17.65 -20.46
CA ALA A 40 13.22 -18.34 -19.30
C ALA A 40 14.29 -19.39 -19.66
N TYR A 41 14.20 -20.01 -20.83
CA TYR A 41 15.11 -21.08 -21.25
C TYR A 41 16.55 -20.62 -21.56
N THR A 42 16.78 -19.31 -21.66
CA THR A 42 18.06 -18.73 -22.12
C THR A 42 19.24 -18.86 -21.16
N ASN A 43 19.06 -19.16 -19.86
CA ASN A 43 20.15 -19.31 -18.89
C ASN A 43 19.95 -20.55 -17.98
N ASN A 44 20.16 -21.74 -18.53
CA ASN A 44 20.14 -23.00 -17.77
C ASN A 44 21.57 -23.51 -17.50
N ASP A 45 22.39 -22.67 -16.85
CA ASP A 45 23.76 -23.03 -16.51
C ASP A 45 23.77 -23.84 -15.21
N VAL A 46 23.92 -25.17 -15.32
CA VAL A 46 23.92 -26.10 -14.18
C VAL A 46 25.37 -26.43 -13.78
N GLY A 47 25.71 -26.25 -12.51
CA GLY A 47 27.01 -26.64 -11.95
C GLY A 47 28.04 -25.52 -11.77
N LEU A 48 27.59 -24.27 -11.66
CA LEU A 48 28.50 -23.12 -11.49
C LEU A 48 28.88 -22.91 -10.02
N PRO A 49 30.10 -22.43 -9.74
CA PRO A 49 30.51 -22.08 -8.38
C PRO A 49 29.63 -21.00 -7.74
N ASP A 50 29.41 -21.10 -6.44
CA ASP A 50 28.53 -20.17 -5.69
C ASP A 50 28.99 -18.71 -5.82
N TRP A 51 30.30 -18.46 -5.84
CA TRP A 51 30.85 -17.11 -5.98
C TRP A 51 30.47 -16.45 -7.31
N PHE A 52 30.32 -17.24 -8.39
CA PHE A 52 29.92 -16.75 -9.71
C PHE A 52 28.44 -16.38 -9.74
N VAL A 53 27.58 -17.24 -9.17
CA VAL A 53 26.14 -17.01 -9.09
C VAL A 53 25.81 -15.78 -8.23
N GLU A 54 26.56 -15.56 -7.16
CA GLU A 54 26.42 -14.37 -6.33
C GLU A 54 26.82 -13.08 -7.05
N ASP A 55 27.88 -13.13 -7.87
CA ASP A 55 28.35 -11.98 -8.64
C ASP A 55 27.42 -11.67 -9.82
N GLU A 56 26.94 -12.70 -10.52
CA GLU A 56 25.93 -12.58 -11.58
C GLU A 56 24.64 -11.95 -11.03
N LYS A 57 24.15 -12.38 -9.87
CA LYS A 57 22.96 -11.78 -9.24
C LYS A 57 23.12 -10.30 -8.90
N LYS A 58 24.36 -9.85 -8.62
CA LYS A 58 24.65 -8.45 -8.30
C LYS A 58 24.70 -7.60 -9.57
N HIS A 59 25.36 -8.09 -10.63
CA HIS A 59 25.66 -7.30 -11.82
C HIS A 59 24.71 -7.52 -12.99
N TYR A 60 24.00 -8.65 -13.02
CA TYR A 60 23.12 -9.03 -14.11
C TYR A 60 21.67 -9.15 -13.63
N ARG A 61 20.83 -8.22 -14.09
CA ARG A 61 19.37 -8.27 -13.91
C ARG A 61 18.73 -8.25 -15.27
N LYS A 62 18.15 -9.39 -15.68
CA LYS A 62 17.38 -9.45 -16.92
C LYS A 62 16.17 -8.53 -16.82
N GLU A 63 16.00 -7.66 -17.81
CA GLU A 63 14.79 -6.88 -17.93
C GLU A 63 13.63 -7.82 -18.21
N LEU A 64 12.59 -7.76 -17.37
CA LEU A 64 11.39 -8.54 -17.57
C LEU A 64 10.67 -8.07 -18.85
N PRO A 65 10.05 -8.97 -19.63
CA PRO A 65 9.30 -8.63 -20.84
C PRO A 65 7.94 -7.98 -20.51
N VAL A 66 7.98 -6.90 -19.72
CA VAL A 66 6.83 -6.12 -19.27
C VAL A 66 7.03 -4.68 -19.70
N THR A 67 5.99 -4.07 -20.27
CA THR A 67 6.05 -2.65 -20.58
C THR A 67 6.05 -1.81 -19.30
N LYS A 68 6.92 -0.80 -19.24
CA LYS A 68 7.02 0.14 -18.09
C LYS A 68 5.67 0.77 -17.72
N VAL A 69 4.78 0.95 -18.71
CA VAL A 69 3.41 1.47 -18.53
C VAL A 69 2.55 0.52 -17.68
N ARG A 70 2.63 -0.80 -17.92
CA ARG A 70 1.89 -1.79 -17.11
C ARG A 70 2.44 -1.86 -15.70
N PHE A 71 3.75 -1.82 -15.52
CA PHE A 71 4.33 -1.76 -14.18
C PHE A 71 3.78 -0.56 -13.37
N ALA A 72 3.75 0.63 -14.01
CA ALA A 72 3.20 1.82 -13.39
C ALA A 72 1.71 1.66 -13.03
N SER A 73 0.89 1.04 -13.88
CA SER A 73 -0.53 0.86 -13.61
C SER A 73 -0.79 0.04 -12.34
N TYR A 74 0.00 -1.01 -12.06
CA TYR A 74 -0.16 -1.80 -10.84
C TYR A 74 0.24 -1.06 -9.57
N SER A 75 1.29 -0.25 -9.61
CA SER A 75 1.63 0.61 -8.47
C SER A 75 0.50 1.58 -8.14
N VAL A 76 -0.17 2.11 -9.18
CA VAL A 76 -1.36 2.97 -9.02
C VAL A 76 -2.54 2.18 -8.46
N ILE A 77 -2.76 0.94 -8.88
CA ILE A 77 -3.82 0.07 -8.36
C ILE A 77 -3.59 -0.21 -6.87
N GLU A 78 -2.38 -0.57 -6.46
CA GLU A 78 -2.07 -0.80 -5.05
C GLU A 78 -2.26 0.47 -4.22
N ALA A 79 -1.81 1.63 -4.72
CA ALA A 79 -2.01 2.92 -4.07
C ALA A 79 -3.51 3.26 -3.91
N LYS A 80 -4.32 3.00 -4.95
CA LYS A 80 -5.79 3.15 -4.90
C LYS A 80 -6.40 2.19 -3.87
N ALA A 81 -5.99 0.94 -3.84
CA ALA A 81 -6.45 -0.06 -2.87
C ALA A 81 -6.10 0.36 -1.43
N ARG A 82 -4.89 0.87 -1.20
CA ARG A 82 -4.46 1.41 0.10
C ARG A 82 -5.31 2.61 0.53
N LYS A 83 -5.63 3.52 -0.40
CA LYS A 83 -6.51 4.66 -0.14
C LYS A 83 -7.92 4.21 0.22
N ARG A 84 -8.50 3.26 -0.53
CA ARG A 84 -9.81 2.66 -0.24
C ARG A 84 -9.83 1.99 1.14
N ARG A 85 -8.80 1.19 1.46
CA ARG A 85 -8.66 0.53 2.77
C ARG A 85 -8.63 1.53 3.93
N ARG A 86 -7.90 2.65 3.80
CA ARG A 86 -7.85 3.69 4.82
C ARG A 86 -9.23 4.31 5.07
N VAL A 87 -9.99 4.60 4.01
CA VAL A 87 -11.34 5.15 4.12
C VAL A 87 -12.29 4.15 4.77
N ALA A 88 -12.26 2.88 4.33
CA ALA A 88 -13.07 1.82 4.92
C ALA A 88 -12.78 1.64 6.41
N MET A 89 -11.50 1.62 6.81
CA MET A 89 -11.09 1.50 8.21
C MET A 89 -11.55 2.70 9.07
N LYS A 90 -11.54 3.92 8.52
CA LYS A 90 -12.08 5.09 9.23
C LYS A 90 -13.58 4.95 9.48
N LEU A 91 -14.34 4.49 8.48
CA LEU A 91 -15.78 4.28 8.63
C LEU A 91 -16.08 3.17 9.65
N GLN A 92 -15.35 2.05 9.61
CA GLN A 92 -15.53 0.97 10.58
C GLN A 92 -15.24 1.43 12.02
N ARG A 93 -14.19 2.24 12.22
CA ARG A 93 -13.92 2.85 13.54
C ARG A 93 -15.03 3.80 13.98
N ALA A 94 -15.63 4.55 13.05
CA ALA A 94 -16.75 5.43 13.36
C ALA A 94 -18.00 4.64 13.77
N LYS A 95 -18.29 3.54 13.07
CA LYS A 95 -19.39 2.62 13.43
C LYS A 95 -19.21 2.03 14.82
N LYS A 96 -18.04 1.45 15.12
CA LYS A 96 -17.74 0.90 16.45
C LYS A 96 -17.86 1.93 17.57
N LYS A 97 -17.46 3.19 17.32
CA LYS A 97 -17.64 4.28 18.30
C LYS A 97 -19.10 4.69 18.47
N ALA A 98 -19.88 4.66 17.39
CA ALA A 98 -21.31 4.95 17.45
C ALA A 98 -22.05 3.86 18.24
N GLU A 99 -21.72 2.58 18.02
CA GLU A 99 -22.24 1.45 18.79
C GLU A 99 -21.99 1.63 20.30
N GLY A 100 -20.75 1.98 20.69
CA GLY A 100 -20.42 2.22 22.10
C GLY A 100 -21.13 3.43 22.74
N ILE A 101 -21.60 4.41 21.97
CA ILE A 101 -22.42 5.52 22.49
C ILE A 101 -23.88 5.09 22.67
N VAL A 102 -24.38 4.23 21.79
CA VAL A 102 -25.74 3.70 21.89
C VAL A 102 -25.87 2.84 23.14
N GLU A 103 -24.88 1.99 23.39
CA GLU A 103 -24.81 1.08 24.55
C GLU A 103 -24.61 1.81 25.89
N ASN A 104 -24.11 3.04 25.88
CA ASN A 104 -23.93 3.80 27.12
C ASN A 104 -25.28 4.27 27.68
N GLU A 105 -25.73 3.68 28.79
CA GLU A 105 -27.02 3.96 29.43
C GLU A 105 -27.07 5.29 30.19
N SER A 106 -25.92 5.91 30.46
CA SER A 106 -25.83 7.15 31.25
C SER A 106 -26.19 8.42 30.47
N MET A 107 -26.31 8.35 29.13
CA MET A 107 -26.52 9.52 28.27
C MET A 107 -27.97 9.64 27.81
N GLU A 108 -28.50 10.88 27.76
CA GLU A 108 -29.83 11.14 27.22
C GLU A 108 -29.87 10.89 25.69
N HIS A 109 -31.02 10.47 25.15
CA HIS A 109 -31.18 10.17 23.72
C HIS A 109 -30.81 11.34 22.80
N ALA A 110 -31.11 12.58 23.20
CA ALA A 110 -30.75 13.77 22.44
C ALA A 110 -29.23 13.97 22.33
N GLU A 111 -28.49 13.67 23.39
CA GLU A 111 -27.04 13.78 23.45
C GLU A 111 -26.35 12.67 22.64
N LYS A 112 -26.87 11.43 22.72
CA LYS A 112 -26.45 10.31 21.88
C LYS A 112 -26.49 10.66 20.39
N LEU A 113 -27.57 11.29 19.94
CA LEU A 113 -27.72 11.71 18.54
C LEU A 113 -26.73 12.81 18.13
N ARG A 114 -26.48 13.80 19.01
CA ARG A 114 -25.49 14.86 18.76
C ARG A 114 -24.08 14.29 18.63
N GLU A 115 -23.72 13.35 19.50
CA GLU A 115 -22.40 12.74 19.50
C GLU A 115 -22.19 11.78 18.33
N MET A 116 -23.22 10.99 17.99
CA MET A 116 -23.24 10.15 16.79
C MET A 116 -23.03 11.01 15.52
N LYS A 117 -23.76 12.12 15.37
CA LYS A 117 -23.57 13.07 14.27
C LYS A 117 -22.14 13.62 14.22
N LYS A 118 -21.54 13.94 15.37
CA LYS A 118 -20.15 14.43 15.47
C LYS A 118 -19.14 13.39 14.99
N ILE A 119 -19.33 12.11 15.31
CA ILE A 119 -18.44 11.02 14.88
C ILE A 119 -18.50 10.83 13.37
N TYR A 120 -19.69 10.77 12.79
CA TYR A 120 -19.84 10.62 11.34
C TYR A 120 -19.31 11.83 10.57
N ARG A 121 -19.53 13.05 11.09
CA ARG A 121 -18.96 14.28 10.50
C ARG A 121 -17.43 14.24 10.46
N LYS A 122 -16.78 13.77 11.54
CA LYS A 122 -15.32 13.58 11.60
C LYS A 122 -14.82 12.50 10.64
N ALA A 123 -15.61 11.45 10.40
CA ALA A 123 -15.25 10.38 9.47
C ALA A 123 -15.39 10.78 7.99
N ALA A 124 -16.39 11.60 7.67
CA ALA A 124 -16.67 12.07 6.31
C ALA A 124 -15.75 13.22 5.86
N LEU A 125 -15.36 14.12 6.78
CA LEU A 125 -14.54 15.27 6.44
C LEU A 125 -13.09 14.83 6.16
N LYS A 126 -12.61 15.09 4.94
CA LYS A 126 -11.18 15.09 4.66
C LYS A 126 -10.59 16.30 5.36
N GLU A 127 -9.78 16.07 6.40
CA GLU A 127 -8.99 17.12 7.03
C GLU A 127 -8.20 17.87 5.95
N LYS A 128 -8.60 19.11 5.69
CA LYS A 128 -7.85 20.01 4.82
C LYS A 128 -6.59 20.35 5.60
N LYS A 129 -5.43 19.98 5.06
CA LYS A 129 -4.16 20.39 5.63
C LYS A 129 -3.97 21.85 5.28
N GLU A 130 -4.38 22.72 6.19
CA GLU A 130 -4.12 24.15 6.07
C GLU A 130 -2.62 24.37 6.23
N VAL A 131 -2.04 25.09 5.27
CA VAL A 131 -0.62 25.42 5.29
C VAL A 131 -0.46 26.68 6.11
N THR A 132 0.24 26.58 7.25
CA THR A 132 0.55 27.75 8.06
C THR A 132 1.69 28.51 7.38
N TYR A 133 1.46 29.77 7.03
CA TYR A 133 2.50 30.64 6.49
C TYR A 133 3.24 31.31 7.64
N GLN A 134 4.57 31.14 7.66
CA GLN A 134 5.42 31.75 8.67
C GLN A 134 6.37 32.72 7.97
N VAL A 135 6.22 34.01 8.28
CA VAL A 135 7.00 35.09 7.66
C VAL A 135 8.31 35.26 8.42
N MET A 136 9.42 35.27 7.68
CA MET A 136 10.75 35.56 8.22
C MET A 136 10.97 37.06 8.30
N THR A 137 10.99 37.60 9.52
CA THR A 137 11.43 38.98 9.75
C THR A 137 12.94 39.05 9.99
N LYS A 138 13.57 40.19 9.69
CA LYS A 138 15.04 40.36 9.71
C LYS A 138 15.69 39.91 11.03
N GLY A 139 15.01 40.06 12.17
CA GLY A 139 15.50 39.64 13.50
C GLY A 139 15.36 38.15 13.83
N LYS A 140 14.68 37.35 12.99
CA LYS A 140 14.43 35.91 13.22
C LYS A 140 15.23 34.99 12.28
N ARG A 141 16.23 35.52 11.57
CA ARG A 141 17.13 34.73 10.73
C ARG A 141 17.82 33.63 11.57
N GLY A 142 17.51 32.37 11.26
CA GLY A 142 18.20 31.20 11.82
C GLY A 142 17.61 30.57 13.09
N LYS A 143 16.60 31.16 13.76
CA LYS A 143 16.02 30.63 15.01
C LYS A 143 14.49 30.50 14.99
N LEU A 144 13.95 29.83 13.97
CA LEU A 144 12.52 29.53 13.92
C LEU A 144 12.28 28.08 14.35
N SER A 145 11.56 27.90 15.46
CA SER A 145 11.08 26.57 15.85
C SER A 145 10.08 26.09 14.80
N ARG A 146 10.26 24.85 14.33
CA ARG A 146 9.40 24.26 13.30
C ARG A 146 8.00 24.02 13.89
N PRO A 147 6.94 24.64 13.36
CA PRO A 147 5.59 24.38 13.85
C PRO A 147 5.17 22.94 13.56
N SER A 148 4.30 22.40 14.43
CA SER A 148 3.67 21.10 14.26
C SER A 148 2.68 21.15 13.10
N GLY A 149 3.16 20.92 11.88
CA GLY A 149 2.31 20.90 10.68
C GLY A 149 3.04 21.18 9.38
N LEU A 150 2.28 21.27 8.29
CA LEU A 150 2.77 21.70 6.99
C LEU A 150 2.87 23.23 7.02
N TYR A 151 4.09 23.76 6.93
CA TYR A 151 4.32 25.20 6.90
C TYR A 151 5.12 25.59 5.66
N LYS A 152 4.88 26.82 5.18
CA LYS A 152 5.71 27.47 4.18
C LYS A 152 6.37 28.67 4.83
N VAL A 153 7.68 28.76 4.64
CA VAL A 153 8.47 29.92 5.07
C VAL A 153 8.43 30.92 3.93
N CYS A 154 8.02 32.15 4.23
CA CYS A 154 7.98 33.27 3.30
C CYS A 154 8.94 34.37 3.77
#